data_AF-A0A7K9UKB4-F1
#
_entry.id   AF-A0A7K9UKB4-F1
#
_cell.length_a   1.000
_cell.length_b   1.000
_cell.length_c   1.000
_cell.angle_alpha   90.00
_cell.angle_beta   90.00
_cell.angle_gamma   90.00
#
_symmetry.space_group_name_H-M   'P 1'
#
loop_
_entity.id
_entity.type
_entity.pdbx_description
1 polymer ?
#
loop_
_entity_poly.entity_id
_entity_poly.type
_entity_poly.pdbx_seq_one_letter_code
_entity_poly.pdbx_strand_id
1 'polypeptide(L)'
;GYTQQLAFRKADGSYAAFTTRPSSTWLTAYVAKVFAMAIRLIDIEPEVVCGAIKWLILEKQKPDGIFQEDGPVIHKEMVGGYEGAEPEVSLTAFVLIALQESQEICKDYVN
;
A
#
# COMPACT_ATOMS: atom_id res chain seq x y z
N GLY A 1 -13.45 -7.61 8.45
CA GLY A 1 -12.69 -6.59 7.67
C GLY A 1 -11.22 -6.71 7.98
N TYR A 2 -10.74 -5.97 8.97
CA TYR A 2 -9.32 -5.90 9.37
C TYR A 2 -8.63 -7.27 9.51
N THR A 3 -9.10 -8.14 10.42
CA THR A 3 -8.50 -9.46 10.66
C THR A 3 -8.46 -10.34 9.42
N GLN A 4 -9.48 -10.27 8.56
CA GLN A 4 -9.52 -11.04 7.32
C GLN A 4 -8.53 -10.50 6.29
N GLN A 5 -8.36 -9.18 6.23
CA GLN A 5 -7.40 -8.56 5.32
C GLN A 5 -5.95 -8.90 5.68
N LEU A 6 -5.63 -9.15 6.95
CA LEU A 6 -4.30 -9.59 7.38
C LEU A 6 -3.89 -10.95 6.79
N ALA A 7 -4.83 -11.80 6.38
CA ALA A 7 -4.51 -13.05 5.69
C ALA A 7 -3.81 -12.86 4.33
N PHE A 8 -3.87 -11.64 3.78
CA PHE A 8 -3.24 -11.25 2.52
C PHE A 8 -1.95 -10.45 2.70
N ARG A 9 -1.58 -10.17 3.96
CA ARG A 9 -0.32 -9.49 4.33
C ARG A 9 0.83 -10.49 4.27
N LYS A 10 1.95 -10.09 3.69
CA LYS A 10 3.20 -10.85 3.69
C LYS A 10 4.14 -10.45 4.83
N ALA A 11 5.17 -11.25 5.05
CA ALA A 11 6.16 -11.02 6.11
C ALA A 11 6.93 -9.70 5.96
N ASP A 12 7.10 -9.20 4.73
CA ASP A 12 7.74 -7.91 4.43
C ASP A 12 6.80 -6.71 4.59
N GLY A 13 5.55 -6.93 5.03
CA GLY A 13 4.53 -5.88 5.20
C GLY A 13 3.68 -5.60 3.96
N SER A 14 4.03 -6.16 2.80
CA SER A 14 3.32 -5.94 1.55
C SER A 14 2.04 -6.77 1.42
N TYR A 15 1.16 -6.39 0.49
CA TYR A 15 -0.10 -7.09 0.24
C TYR A 15 -0.17 -7.65 -1.19
N ALA A 16 -0.81 -8.80 -1.32
CA ALA A 16 -1.10 -9.47 -2.58
C ALA A 16 -2.50 -10.07 -2.56
N ALA A 17 -3.11 -10.29 -3.73
CA ALA A 17 -4.41 -10.98 -3.81
C ALA A 17 -4.35 -12.41 -3.23
N PHE A 18 -3.17 -13.05 -3.26
CA PHE A 18 -2.83 -14.26 -2.53
C PHE A 18 -1.36 -14.17 -2.12
N THR A 19 -1.00 -14.67 -0.93
CA THR A 19 0.38 -14.57 -0.41
C THR A 19 1.43 -15.30 -1.26
N THR A 20 1.00 -16.25 -2.10
CA THR A 20 1.86 -16.95 -3.08
C THR A 20 2.14 -16.16 -4.36
N ARG A 21 1.43 -15.04 -4.60
CA ARG A 21 1.64 -14.17 -5.76
C ARG A 21 2.62 -13.05 -5.45
N PRO A 22 3.24 -12.41 -6.44
CA PRO A 22 3.94 -11.14 -6.25
C PRO A 22 3.05 -10.09 -5.58
N SER A 23 3.66 -9.21 -4.79
CA SER A 23 2.94 -8.14 -4.09
C SER A 23 2.55 -7.04 -5.06
N SER A 24 1.40 -6.41 -4.82
CA SER A 24 0.94 -5.26 -5.60
C SER A 24 1.28 -3.97 -4.88
N THR A 25 1.89 -3.04 -5.58
CA THR A 25 2.14 -1.68 -5.08
C THR A 25 0.83 -0.95 -4.81
N TRP A 26 -0.09 -1.00 -5.78
CA TRP A 26 -1.39 -0.35 -5.64
C TRP A 26 -2.20 -0.93 -4.48
N LEU A 27 -2.26 -2.26 -4.34
CA LEU A 27 -3.01 -2.90 -3.26
C LEU A 27 -2.39 -2.59 -1.90
N THR A 28 -1.06 -2.65 -1.80
CA THR A 28 -0.35 -2.34 -0.56
C THR A 28 -0.64 -0.91 -0.11
N ALA A 29 -0.57 0.06 -1.03
CA ALA A 29 -0.92 1.45 -0.76
C ALA A 29 -2.41 1.62 -0.38
N TYR A 30 -3.32 0.92 -1.07
CA TYR A 30 -4.75 0.99 -0.78
C TYR A 30 -5.05 0.51 0.64
N VAL A 31 -4.50 -0.64 1.04
CA VAL A 31 -4.70 -1.21 2.37
C VAL A 31 -4.07 -0.30 3.44
N ALA A 32 -2.84 0.17 3.22
CA ALA A 32 -2.17 1.08 4.15
C ALA A 32 -2.99 2.35 4.39
N LYS A 33 -3.48 2.99 3.31
CA LYS A 33 -4.36 4.16 3.39
C LYS A 33 -5.62 3.88 4.21
N VAL A 34 -6.35 2.81 3.89
CA VAL A 34 -7.60 2.47 4.57
C VAL A 34 -7.36 2.20 6.06
N PHE A 35 -6.27 1.49 6.40
CA PHE A 35 -5.93 1.20 7.79
C PHE A 35 -5.45 2.44 8.54
N ALA A 36 -4.70 3.34 7.91
CA ALA A 36 -4.34 4.62 8.50
C ALA A 36 -5.58 5.47 8.85
N MET A 37 -6.61 5.45 8.01
CA MET A 37 -7.89 6.11 8.32
C MET A 37 -8.69 5.38 9.41
N ALA A 38 -8.63 4.04 9.42
CA ALA A 38 -9.42 3.21 10.33
C ALA A 38 -8.83 3.08 11.76
N ILE A 39 -7.54 3.37 11.96
CA ILE A 39 -6.88 3.25 13.28
C ILE A 39 -7.53 4.13 14.36
N ARG A 40 -8.25 5.18 13.95
CA ARG A 40 -9.01 6.06 14.87
C ARG A 40 -10.35 5.45 15.32
N LEU A 41 -10.78 4.36 14.68
CA LEU A 41 -12.09 3.74 14.88
C LEU A 41 -11.98 2.33 15.48
N ILE A 42 -10.90 1.61 15.18
CA ILE A 42 -10.63 0.26 15.66
C ILE A 42 -9.15 0.12 16.03
N ASP A 43 -8.85 -0.87 16.88
CA ASP A 43 -7.48 -1.16 17.26
C ASP A 43 -6.72 -1.83 16.11
N ILE A 44 -5.69 -1.15 15.60
CA ILE A 44 -4.80 -1.61 14.54
C ILE A 44 -3.38 -1.36 15.01
N GLU A 45 -2.56 -2.41 15.03
CA GLU A 45 -1.14 -2.28 15.37
C GLU A 45 -0.43 -1.34 14.37
N PRO A 46 0.32 -0.31 14.82
CA PRO A 46 1.00 0.63 13.93
C PRO A 46 1.89 -0.03 12.89
N GLU A 47 2.57 -1.13 13.28
CA GLU A 47 3.44 -1.91 12.40
C GLU A 47 2.71 -2.49 11.17
N VAL A 48 1.39 -2.67 11.24
CA VAL A 48 0.59 -3.14 10.10
C VAL A 48 0.53 -2.07 9.01
N VAL A 49 0.43 -0.80 9.40
CA VAL A 49 0.45 0.34 8.47
C VAL A 49 1.88 0.65 8.07
N CYS A 50 2.77 0.80 9.05
CA CYS A 50 4.12 1.30 8.82
C CYS A 50 5.02 0.29 8.11
N GLY A 51 4.81 -1.01 8.32
CA GLY A 51 5.49 -2.04 7.53
C GLY A 51 5.14 -1.96 6.03
N ALA A 52 3.86 -1.69 5.71
CA ALA A 52 3.42 -1.50 4.32
C ALA A 52 4.00 -0.23 3.71
N ILE A 53 4.04 0.88 4.46
CA ILE A 53 4.64 2.15 4.02
C ILE A 53 6.14 2.00 3.78
N LYS A 54 6.85 1.36 4.72
CA LYS A 54 8.28 1.09 4.61
C LYS A 54 8.59 0.26 3.37
N TRP A 55 7.80 -0.79 3.11
CA TRP A 55 7.96 -1.60 1.91
C TRP A 55 7.73 -0.80 0.63
N LEU A 56 6.71 0.06 0.57
CA LEU A 56 6.48 0.92 -0.60
C LEU A 56 7.69 1.81 -0.88
N ILE A 57 8.25 2.46 0.14
CA ILE A 57 9.39 3.36 0.00
C ILE A 57 10.65 2.60 -0.41
N LEU A 58 10.99 1.52 0.29
CA LEU A 58 12.26 0.81 0.09
C LEU A 58 12.27 -0.05 -1.18
N GLU A 59 11.14 -0.65 -1.55
CA GLU A 59 11.09 -1.69 -2.58
C GLU A 59 10.39 -1.24 -3.88
N LYS A 60 9.68 -0.10 -3.86
CA LYS A 60 8.85 0.34 -5.00
C LYS A 60 9.11 1.76 -5.48
N GLN A 61 9.79 2.60 -4.69
CA GLN A 61 10.23 3.91 -5.17
C GLN A 61 11.49 3.78 -6.02
N LYS A 62 11.43 4.23 -7.27
CA LYS A 62 12.58 4.33 -8.17
C LYS A 62 13.47 5.54 -7.78
N PRO A 63 14.74 5.60 -8.25
CA PRO A 63 15.63 6.72 -7.98
C PRO A 63 15.13 8.09 -8.46
N ASP A 64 14.23 8.12 -9.44
CA ASP A 64 13.56 9.34 -9.94
C ASP A 64 12.31 9.73 -9.13
N GLY A 65 12.00 8.99 -8.06
CA GLY A 65 10.87 9.22 -7.16
C GLY A 65 9.56 8.58 -7.60
N ILE A 66 9.49 7.98 -8.79
CA ILE A 66 8.29 7.31 -9.31
C ILE A 66 8.09 5.97 -8.61
N PHE A 67 6.84 5.62 -8.29
CA PHE A 67 6.49 4.29 -7.80
C PHE A 67 6.13 3.35 -8.94
N GLN A 68 6.58 2.10 -8.87
CA GLN A 68 6.32 1.07 -9.88
C GLN A 68 5.38 -0.04 -9.39
N GLU A 69 4.61 -0.64 -10.30
CA GLU A 69 3.76 -1.81 -10.03
C GLU A 69 4.37 -3.07 -10.67
N ASP A 70 4.71 -4.04 -9.84
CA ASP A 70 5.36 -5.30 -10.26
C ASP A 70 4.38 -6.48 -10.29
N GLY A 71 3.22 -6.35 -9.65
CA GLY A 71 2.26 -7.43 -9.47
C GLY A 71 0.84 -6.91 -9.40
N PRO A 72 0.22 -6.48 -10.51
CA PRO A 72 -1.09 -5.85 -10.49
C PRO A 72 -2.17 -6.77 -9.91
N VAL A 73 -3.23 -6.15 -9.39
CA VAL A 73 -4.41 -6.86 -8.88
C VAL A 73 -5.05 -7.75 -9.95
N ILE A 74 -5.68 -8.84 -9.52
CA ILE A 74 -6.35 -9.80 -10.42
C ILE A 74 -7.57 -9.16 -11.09
N HIS A 75 -8.33 -8.41 -10.30
CA HIS A 75 -9.55 -7.70 -10.69
C HIS A 75 -9.20 -6.25 -10.98
N LYS A 76 -8.84 -5.95 -12.23
CA LYS A 76 -8.43 -4.60 -12.66
C LYS A 76 -9.56 -3.58 -12.60
N GLU A 77 -10.81 -4.01 -12.61
CA GLU A 77 -11.96 -3.16 -12.31
C GLU A 77 -11.83 -2.44 -10.95
N MET A 78 -11.08 -3.00 -10.00
CA MET A 78 -10.83 -2.38 -8.70
C MET A 78 -9.93 -1.14 -8.77
N VAL A 79 -9.05 -1.04 -9.78
CA VAL A 79 -8.15 0.11 -9.92
C VAL A 79 -8.83 1.30 -10.62
N GLY A 80 -10.07 1.13 -11.09
CA GLY A 80 -10.88 2.20 -11.68
C GLY A 80 -10.22 2.82 -12.92
N GLY A 81 -10.13 4.16 -12.96
CA GLY A 81 -9.56 4.91 -14.08
C GLY A 81 -8.06 4.71 -14.33
N TYR A 82 -7.38 3.92 -13.49
CA TYR A 82 -5.95 3.64 -13.61
C TYR A 82 -5.54 3.02 -14.96
N GLU A 83 -6.33 2.07 -15.48
CA GLU A 83 -5.96 1.30 -16.69
C GLU A 83 -6.02 2.12 -18.00
N GLY A 84 -6.63 3.32 -17.97
CA GLY A 84 -6.76 4.21 -19.13
C GLY A 84 -6.13 5.59 -18.96
N ALA A 85 -5.42 5.82 -17.86
CA ALA A 85 -4.77 7.10 -17.53
C ALA A 85 -3.25 7.02 -17.79
N GLU A 86 -2.49 7.97 -17.24
CA GLU A 86 -1.03 7.88 -17.07
C GLU A 86 -0.74 6.99 -15.85
N PRO A 87 -0.39 5.70 -16.02
CA PRO A 87 -0.42 4.74 -14.91
C PRO A 87 0.67 5.00 -13.88
N GLU A 88 1.87 5.42 -14.31
CA GLU A 88 2.97 5.75 -13.39
C GLU A 88 2.65 6.99 -12.54
N VAL A 89 2.08 8.02 -13.16
CA VAL A 89 1.68 9.26 -12.47
C VAL A 89 0.54 8.99 -11.49
N SER A 90 -0.49 8.26 -11.93
CA SER A 90 -1.64 7.91 -11.11
C SER A 90 -1.26 7.01 -9.93
N LEU A 91 -0.40 6.02 -10.15
CA LEU A 91 0.13 5.17 -9.08
C LEU A 91 0.94 5.98 -8.08
N THR A 92 1.86 6.81 -8.57
CA THR A 92 2.72 7.64 -7.72
C THR A 92 1.88 8.57 -6.84
N ALA A 93 0.90 9.27 -7.43
CA ALA A 93 -0.01 10.12 -6.68
C ALA A 93 -0.82 9.31 -5.64
N PHE A 94 -1.30 8.13 -6.01
CA PHE A 94 -2.05 7.26 -5.11
C PHE A 94 -1.21 6.76 -3.92
N VAL A 95 0.04 6.37 -4.17
CA VAL A 95 0.99 5.98 -3.13
C VAL A 95 1.29 7.17 -2.22
N LEU A 96 1.55 8.37 -2.77
CA LEU A 96 1.78 9.58 -1.96
C LEU A 96 0.60 9.93 -1.04
N ILE A 97 -0.64 9.72 -1.48
CA ILE A 97 -1.82 9.87 -0.61
C ILE A 97 -1.76 8.88 0.56
N ALA A 98 -1.41 7.61 0.30
CA ALA A 98 -1.27 6.62 1.36
C ALA A 98 -0.16 6.99 2.36
N LEU A 99 0.99 7.47 1.89
CA LEU A 99 2.06 7.99 2.74
C LEU A 99 1.56 9.15 3.61
N GLN A 100 0.86 10.12 3.02
CA GLN A 100 0.35 11.29 3.72
C GLN A 100 -0.66 10.92 4.83
N GLU A 101 -1.60 10.01 4.54
CA GLU A 101 -2.58 9.54 5.54
C GLU A 101 -1.91 8.81 6.71
N SER A 102 -0.78 8.15 6.45
CA SER A 102 -0.02 7.38 7.45
C SER A 102 1.06 8.18 8.20
N GLN A 103 1.33 9.43 7.79
CA GLN A 103 2.51 10.18 8.21
C GLN A 103 2.67 10.27 9.72
N GLU A 104 1.61 10.66 10.44
CA GLU A 104 1.65 10.81 11.90
C GLU A 104 1.79 9.47 12.63
N ILE A 105 1.29 8.38 12.05
CA ILE A 105 1.37 7.02 12.62
C ILE A 105 2.79 6.48 12.49
N CYS A 106 3.44 6.76 11.36
CA CYS A 106 4.68 6.11 10.95
C CYS A 106 5.94 6.96 11.12
N LYS A 107 5.82 8.15 11.70
CA LYS A 107 6.92 9.10 11.91
C LYS A 107 8.14 8.49 12.62
N ASP A 108 7.92 7.58 13.56
CA ASP A 108 8.99 6.92 14.33
C ASP A 108 9.36 5.52 13.78
N TYR A 109 8.64 5.04 12.77
CA TYR A 109 8.78 3.69 12.19
C TYR A 109 9.49 3.70 10.84
N VAL A 110 9.44 4.84 10.14
CA VAL A 110 9.99 5.04 8.81
C VAL A 110 10.98 6.20 8.89
N ASN A 111 12.28 5.87 8.86
CA ASN A 111 13.39 6.82 8.88
C ASN A 111 13.90 7.11 7.47
#